data_AF-A0A953G8Y7-F1
#
_entry.id   AF-A0A953G8Y7-F1
#
_cell.length_a   1.000
_cell.length_b   1.000
_cell.length_c   1.000
_cell.angle_alpha   90.00
_cell.angle_beta   90.00
_cell.angle_gamma   90.00
#
_symmetry.space_group_name_H-M   'P 1'
#
loop_
_entity.id
_entity.type
_entity.pdbx_description
1 polymer ?
#
loop_
_entity_poly.entity_id
_entity_poly.type
_entity_poly.pdbx_seq_one_letter_code
_entity_poly.pdbx_strand_id
1 'polypeptide(L)'
;MKYWILTIIILATLACKTQSSTIKGINNLARRSDCQGPCGKVMPCEGKEYTLEVGLNGSNVLSGGRTVFVRDPDNYDYTVKIEFAETVPEETFSSVKEGGYKSLRVTGTIEGYDVYVHETCTRSYIFKVKNASDFKLMH
;
A
#
# COMPACT_ATOMS: atom_id res chain seq x y z
N MET A 1 46.93 11.17 -29.06
CA MET A 1 46.36 10.60 -27.82
C MET A 1 44.97 11.20 -27.62
N LYS A 2 43.93 10.56 -28.16
CA LYS A 2 42.61 11.18 -28.42
C LYS A 2 41.46 10.20 -28.16
N TYR A 3 41.53 9.37 -27.11
CA TYR A 3 40.50 8.35 -26.84
C TYR A 3 40.32 8.06 -25.35
N TRP A 4 40.22 9.10 -24.51
CA TRP A 4 40.07 8.91 -23.04
C TRP A 4 38.95 9.74 -22.40
N ILE A 5 38.00 10.27 -23.18
CA ILE A 5 36.91 11.12 -22.66
C ILE A 5 35.50 10.53 -22.89
N LEU A 6 35.38 9.38 -23.57
CA LEU A 6 34.07 8.81 -23.94
C LEU A 6 33.53 7.72 -23.01
N THR A 7 34.17 7.47 -21.86
CA THR A 7 33.80 6.35 -20.96
C THR A 7 33.00 6.77 -19.72
N ILE A 8 32.73 8.07 -19.53
CA ILE A 8 32.04 8.62 -18.33
C ILE A 8 30.55 8.92 -18.61
N ILE A 9 29.99 8.49 -19.74
CA ILE A 9 28.56 8.69 -20.07
C ILE A 9 27.71 7.44 -19.74
N ILE A 10 28.34 6.34 -19.33
CA ILE A 10 27.66 5.04 -19.10
C ILE A 10 27.18 4.85 -17.65
N LEU A 11 27.36 5.83 -16.75
CA LEU A 11 26.94 5.73 -15.34
C LEU A 11 25.65 6.49 -14.98
N ALA A 12 24.93 7.06 -15.95
CA ALA A 12 23.72 7.84 -15.70
C ALA A 12 22.40 7.10 -15.94
N THR A 13 22.42 5.84 -16.41
CA THR A 13 21.23 4.97 -16.29
C THR A 13 21.25 4.35 -14.89
N LEU A 14 21.10 5.22 -13.88
CA LEU A 14 20.67 4.84 -12.55
C LEU A 14 19.41 4.00 -12.73
N ALA A 15 19.56 2.70 -12.57
CA ALA A 15 18.48 1.82 -12.24
C ALA A 15 17.84 2.39 -10.98
N CYS A 16 16.79 3.19 -11.15
CA CYS A 16 15.83 3.50 -10.12
C CYS A 16 15.10 2.18 -9.86
N LYS A 17 15.78 1.24 -9.18
CA LYS A 17 15.13 0.12 -8.54
C LYS A 17 14.26 0.79 -7.49
N THR A 18 12.98 0.94 -7.79
CA THR A 18 11.95 1.34 -6.83
C THR A 18 12.03 0.33 -5.69
N GLN A 19 12.82 0.66 -4.68
CA GLN A 19 12.99 -0.16 -3.50
C GLN A 19 11.69 0.06 -2.72
N SER A 20 10.67 -0.74 -3.05
CA SER A 20 9.38 -0.70 -2.36
C SER A 20 9.67 -0.84 -0.87
N SER A 21 9.42 0.22 -0.11
CA SER A 21 9.66 0.18 1.33
C SER A 21 8.52 -0.59 1.98
N THR A 22 8.84 -1.71 2.64
CA THR A 22 7.85 -2.50 3.37
C THR A 22 7.47 -1.79 4.66
N ILE A 23 6.17 -1.62 4.87
CA ILE A 23 5.56 -1.02 6.06
C ILE A 23 4.79 -2.13 6.77
N LYS A 24 5.00 -2.27 8.08
CA LYS A 24 4.27 -3.24 8.91
C LYS A 24 3.23 -2.50 9.75
N GLY A 25 1.96 -2.79 9.56
CA GLY A 25 0.85 -2.15 10.27
C GLY A 25 0.39 -0.83 9.63
N ILE A 26 -0.90 -0.55 9.72
CA ILE A 26 -1.54 0.61 9.07
C ILE A 26 -1.22 1.89 9.85
N ASN A 27 -1.20 1.83 11.18
CA ASN A 27 -0.81 2.94 12.04
C ASN A 27 0.62 3.41 11.73
N ASN A 28 1.53 2.50 11.36
CA ASN A 28 2.87 2.88 10.92
C ASN A 28 2.85 3.59 9.57
N LEU A 29 2.00 3.19 8.62
CA LEU A 29 1.78 3.94 7.38
C LEU A 29 1.27 5.36 7.68
N ALA A 30 0.27 5.50 8.57
CA ALA A 30 -0.34 6.79 8.90
C ALA A 30 0.62 7.76 9.63
N ARG A 31 1.63 7.24 10.35
CA ARG A 31 2.61 8.02 11.12
C ARG A 31 3.91 8.29 10.36
N ARG A 32 4.09 7.73 9.16
CA ARG A 32 5.29 7.98 8.36
C ARG A 32 5.34 9.44 7.94
N SER A 33 6.51 10.07 8.02
CA SER A 33 6.67 11.48 7.68
C SER A 33 6.33 11.82 6.22
N ASP A 34 6.43 10.86 5.30
CA ASP A 34 6.05 11.01 3.89
C ASP A 34 4.57 10.69 3.59
N CYS A 35 3.86 10.10 4.56
CA CYS A 35 2.42 9.77 4.48
C CYS A 35 1.59 10.43 5.59
N GLN A 36 2.17 11.31 6.40
CA GLN A 36 1.44 11.99 7.45
C GLN A 36 1.17 13.41 7.00
N GLY A 37 -0.09 13.82 7.04
CA GLY A 37 -0.46 15.20 6.83
C GLY A 37 -1.95 15.47 6.90
N PRO A 38 -2.35 16.74 6.74
CA PRO A 38 -3.73 17.15 6.85
C PRO A 38 -4.55 16.71 5.63
N CYS A 39 -5.87 16.65 5.81
CA CYS A 39 -6.80 16.47 4.70
C CYS A 39 -6.64 17.54 3.60
N GLY A 40 -7.06 17.21 2.39
CA GLY A 40 -6.99 18.09 1.23
C GLY A 40 -5.58 18.38 0.72
N LYS A 41 -4.55 17.69 1.25
CA LYS A 41 -3.17 17.79 0.80
C LYS A 41 -2.70 16.46 0.24
N VAL A 42 -2.01 16.52 -0.90
CA VAL A 42 -1.32 15.37 -1.49
C VAL A 42 -0.03 15.14 -0.72
N MET A 43 0.11 13.94 -0.17
CA MET A 43 1.28 13.54 0.60
C MET A 43 2.42 13.05 -0.30
N PRO A 44 3.70 13.21 0.11
CA PRO A 44 4.85 12.76 -0.68
C PRO A 44 4.87 11.26 -1.01
N CYS A 45 4.14 10.42 -0.29
CA CYS A 45 4.04 8.99 -0.57
C CYS A 45 2.96 8.63 -1.61
N GLU A 46 2.06 9.55 -1.93
CA GLU A 46 1.04 9.33 -2.96
C GLU A 46 1.67 9.22 -4.35
N GLY A 47 1.14 8.32 -5.18
CA GLY A 47 1.66 8.00 -6.51
C GLY A 47 2.87 7.06 -6.52
N LYS A 48 3.39 6.66 -5.35
CA LYS A 48 4.50 5.71 -5.23
C LYS A 48 4.01 4.32 -4.85
N GLU A 49 4.80 3.32 -5.22
CA GLU A 49 4.56 1.94 -4.81
C GLU A 49 5.13 1.68 -3.41
N TYR A 50 4.29 1.09 -2.56
CA TYR A 50 4.66 0.62 -1.24
C TYR A 50 4.17 -0.80 -1.02
N THR A 51 4.89 -1.52 -0.17
CA THR A 51 4.44 -2.80 0.35
C THR A 51 3.95 -2.60 1.77
N LEU A 52 2.73 -3.05 2.07
CA LEU A 52 2.12 -3.02 3.38
C LEU A 52 1.87 -4.47 3.85
N GLU A 53 2.29 -4.77 5.07
CA GLU A 53 1.96 -6.02 5.78
C GLU A 53 1.04 -5.70 6.95
N VAL A 54 -0.09 -6.40 7.04
CA VAL A 54 -1.08 -6.18 8.12
C VAL A 54 -1.52 -7.51 8.70
N GLY A 55 -1.60 -7.57 10.02
CA GLY A 55 -2.19 -8.69 10.73
C GLY A 55 -3.69 -8.78 10.46
N LEU A 56 -4.18 -9.98 10.21
CA LEU A 56 -5.60 -10.26 10.06
C LEU A 56 -6.15 -10.82 11.37
N ASN A 57 -7.25 -10.25 11.82
CA ASN A 57 -8.15 -10.85 12.79
C ASN A 57 -9.55 -10.88 12.16
N GLY A 58 -10.39 -11.88 12.47
CA GLY A 58 -11.66 -12.09 11.74
C GLY A 58 -12.63 -10.89 11.70
N SER A 59 -12.38 -9.85 12.49
CA SER A 59 -13.18 -8.62 12.58
C SER A 59 -12.56 -7.38 11.91
N ASN A 60 -11.29 -7.40 11.49
CA ASN A 60 -10.63 -6.22 10.91
C ASN A 60 -10.66 -6.17 9.38
N VAL A 61 -11.31 -7.12 8.72
CA VAL A 61 -11.41 -7.15 7.25
C VAL A 61 -12.86 -7.06 6.79
N LEU A 62 -13.14 -6.11 5.90
CA LEU A 62 -14.36 -6.03 5.12
C LEU A 62 -13.99 -6.13 3.63
N SER A 63 -14.95 -6.52 2.80
CA SER A 63 -14.77 -6.61 1.35
C SER A 63 -16.06 -6.18 0.67
N GLY A 64 -15.93 -5.55 -0.49
CA GLY A 64 -17.03 -5.11 -1.32
C GLY A 64 -16.54 -4.94 -2.77
N GLY A 65 -17.15 -5.68 -3.69
CA GLY A 65 -16.68 -5.75 -5.08
C GLY A 65 -15.20 -6.15 -5.16
N ARG A 66 -14.41 -5.36 -5.89
CA ARG A 66 -12.96 -5.54 -6.05
C ARG A 66 -12.14 -4.74 -5.02
N THR A 67 -12.73 -4.48 -3.86
CA THR A 67 -12.10 -3.70 -2.79
C THR A 67 -12.11 -4.49 -1.49
N VAL A 68 -10.95 -4.53 -0.84
CA VAL A 68 -10.78 -5.04 0.53
C VAL A 68 -10.48 -3.87 1.45
N PHE A 69 -11.20 -3.77 2.56
CA PHE A 69 -11.00 -2.76 3.58
C PHE A 69 -10.35 -3.44 4.78
N VAL A 70 -9.20 -2.96 5.20
CA VAL A 70 -8.45 -3.52 6.32
C VAL A 70 -8.34 -2.45 7.39
N ARG A 71 -8.86 -2.73 8.59
CA ARG A 71 -8.71 -1.88 9.76
C ARG A 71 -7.45 -2.27 10.51
N ASP A 72 -6.77 -1.30 11.11
CA ASP A 72 -5.64 -1.61 11.98
C ASP A 72 -6.15 -2.39 13.20
N PRO A 73 -5.56 -3.57 13.50
CA PRO A 73 -5.99 -4.37 14.64
C PRO A 73 -5.74 -3.70 15.99
N ASP A 74 -4.76 -2.79 16.07
CA ASP A 74 -4.40 -2.07 17.30
C ASP A 74 -5.14 -0.73 17.41
N ASN A 75 -5.62 -0.16 16.30
CA ASN A 75 -6.39 1.07 16.28
C ASN A 75 -7.38 1.15 15.09
N TYR A 76 -8.64 0.82 15.36
CA TYR A 76 -9.72 0.78 14.37
C TYR A 76 -10.01 2.12 13.67
N ASP A 77 -9.49 3.25 14.18
CA ASP A 77 -9.58 4.55 13.52
C ASP A 77 -8.83 4.58 12.19
N TYR A 78 -7.79 3.74 12.05
CA TYR A 78 -7.05 3.62 10.82
C TYR A 78 -7.57 2.47 9.97
N THR A 79 -8.00 2.80 8.76
CA THR A 79 -8.43 1.85 7.74
C THR A 79 -7.65 2.11 6.46
N VAL A 80 -7.21 1.07 5.75
CA VAL A 80 -6.75 1.16 4.37
C VAL A 80 -7.73 0.48 3.44
N LYS A 81 -7.81 0.99 2.20
CA LYS A 81 -8.49 0.31 1.10
C LYS A 81 -7.45 -0.38 0.24
N ILE A 82 -7.76 -1.57 -0.24
CA ILE A 82 -6.98 -2.29 -1.24
C ILE A 82 -7.91 -2.49 -2.42
N GLU A 83 -7.62 -1.82 -3.53
CA GLU A 83 -8.45 -1.86 -4.74
C GLU A 83 -7.73 -2.64 -5.83
N PHE A 84 -8.38 -3.67 -6.35
CA PHE A 84 -7.82 -4.57 -7.34
C PHE A 84 -8.28 -4.19 -8.75
N ALA A 85 -7.33 -3.97 -9.66
CA ALA A 85 -7.61 -3.78 -11.08
C ALA A 85 -8.37 -4.98 -11.65
N GLU A 86 -9.18 -4.79 -12.69
CA GLU A 86 -9.99 -5.86 -13.31
C GLU A 86 -9.18 -7.06 -13.79
N THR A 87 -7.91 -6.84 -14.11
CA THR A 87 -6.94 -7.86 -14.53
C THR A 87 -6.53 -8.83 -13.42
N VAL A 88 -6.78 -8.50 -12.15
CA VAL A 88 -6.46 -9.37 -11.01
C VAL A 88 -7.61 -10.38 -10.82
N PRO A 89 -7.37 -11.69 -10.84
CA PRO A 89 -8.45 -12.66 -10.63
C PRO A 89 -9.05 -12.54 -9.23
N GLU A 90 -10.39 -12.65 -9.11
CA GLU A 90 -11.12 -12.44 -7.85
C GLU A 90 -10.69 -13.45 -6.76
N GLU A 91 -10.38 -14.67 -7.15
CA GLU A 91 -9.85 -15.73 -6.29
C GLU A 91 -8.55 -15.35 -5.55
N THR A 92 -7.83 -14.34 -6.05
CA THR A 92 -6.63 -13.81 -5.40
C THR A 92 -6.94 -13.17 -4.05
N PHE A 93 -8.12 -12.57 -3.90
CA PHE A 93 -8.48 -11.76 -2.72
C PHE A 93 -9.83 -12.12 -2.09
N SER A 94 -10.65 -12.96 -2.73
CA SER A 94 -11.95 -13.38 -2.19
C SER A 94 -11.83 -14.09 -0.84
N SER A 95 -10.76 -14.87 -0.66
CA SER A 95 -10.50 -15.66 0.56
C SER A 95 -9.94 -14.86 1.73
N VAL A 96 -9.77 -13.53 1.61
CA VAL A 96 -9.22 -12.69 2.71
C VAL A 96 -10.08 -12.74 3.98
N LYS A 97 -11.37 -13.02 3.85
CA LYS A 97 -12.32 -13.20 4.97
C LYS A 97 -12.41 -14.63 5.46
N GLU A 98 -11.90 -15.59 4.69
CA GLU A 98 -11.88 -16.98 5.09
C GLU A 98 -10.87 -17.12 6.23
N GLY A 99 -11.30 -17.68 7.36
CA GLY A 99 -10.43 -17.90 8.49
C GLY A 99 -9.22 -18.77 8.11
N GLY A 100 -8.08 -18.55 8.78
CA GLY A 100 -6.87 -19.37 8.59
C GLY A 100 -5.62 -18.56 8.29
N TYR A 101 -5.76 -17.37 7.70
CA TYR A 101 -4.65 -16.46 7.47
C TYR A 101 -4.42 -15.54 8.67
N LYS A 102 -3.16 -15.32 9.04
CA LYS A 102 -2.76 -14.42 10.15
C LYS A 102 -2.40 -13.03 9.68
N SER A 103 -2.08 -12.87 8.40
CA SER A 103 -1.69 -11.58 7.84
C SER A 103 -1.87 -11.54 6.32
N LEU A 104 -1.88 -10.33 5.77
CA LEU A 104 -1.75 -10.09 4.34
C LEU A 104 -0.52 -9.24 4.05
N ARG A 105 0.00 -9.38 2.84
CA ARG A 105 0.99 -8.49 2.23
C ARG A 105 0.42 -7.96 0.94
N VAL A 106 0.43 -6.64 0.78
CA VAL A 106 -0.02 -5.96 -0.43
C VAL A 106 1.05 -4.99 -0.91
N THR A 107 1.37 -5.03 -2.19
CA THR A 107 2.15 -4.00 -2.89
C THR A 107 1.22 -3.26 -3.83
N GLY A 108 1.27 -1.93 -3.82
CA GLY A 108 0.43 -1.15 -4.70
C GLY A 108 0.82 0.31 -4.73
N THR A 109 0.33 1.01 -5.75
CA THR A 109 0.45 2.47 -5.81
C THR A 109 -0.48 3.09 -4.77
N ILE A 110 0.06 3.96 -3.91
CA ILE A 110 -0.72 4.65 -2.89
C ILE A 110 -1.48 5.83 -3.51
N GLU A 111 -2.78 5.93 -3.19
CA GLU A 111 -3.61 7.12 -3.41
C GLU A 111 -4.19 7.57 -2.07
N GLY A 112 -4.09 8.87 -1.77
CA GLY A 112 -4.63 9.43 -0.53
C GLY A 112 -6.09 9.83 -0.68
N TYR A 113 -6.89 9.59 0.36
CA TYR A 113 -8.26 10.09 0.47
C TYR A 113 -8.51 10.62 1.88
N ASP A 114 -9.51 11.49 1.99
CA ASP A 114 -9.88 12.10 3.26
C ASP A 114 -10.99 11.28 3.93
N VAL A 115 -10.83 11.01 5.23
CA VAL A 115 -11.82 10.31 6.05
C VAL A 115 -12.06 11.08 7.34
N TYR A 116 -13.32 11.18 7.75
CA TYR A 116 -13.68 11.75 9.05
C TYR A 116 -13.78 10.64 10.09
N VAL A 117 -12.95 10.73 11.13
CA VAL A 117 -12.95 9.82 12.28
C VAL A 117 -13.06 10.66 13.53
N HIS A 118 -14.10 10.42 14.34
CA HIS A 118 -14.37 11.19 15.57
C HIS A 118 -14.32 12.72 15.35
N GLU A 119 -15.04 13.21 14.33
CA GLU A 119 -15.09 14.64 13.95
C GLU A 119 -13.75 15.24 13.48
N THR A 120 -12.68 14.43 13.45
CA THR A 120 -11.36 14.82 12.98
C THR A 120 -11.17 14.32 11.55
N CYS A 121 -10.81 15.22 10.63
CA CYS A 121 -10.44 14.81 9.28
C CYS A 121 -9.02 14.24 9.28
N THR A 122 -8.88 13.02 8.79
CA THR A 122 -7.62 12.28 8.71
C THR A 122 -7.33 11.86 7.27
N ARG A 123 -6.06 11.91 6.86
CA ARG A 123 -5.59 11.37 5.57
C ARG A 123 -5.46 9.84 5.69
N SER A 124 -6.13 9.11 4.80
CA SER A 124 -6.08 7.64 4.70
C SER A 124 -5.69 7.23 3.29
N TYR A 125 -5.44 5.93 3.07
CA TYR A 125 -4.77 5.42 1.87
C TYR A 125 -5.49 4.27 1.19
N ILE A 126 -5.42 4.31 -0.13
CA ILE A 126 -5.84 3.26 -1.05
C ILE A 126 -4.58 2.65 -1.67
N PHE A 127 -4.44 1.34 -1.61
CA PHE A 127 -3.44 0.57 -2.35
C PHE A 127 -4.08 0.09 -3.65
N LYS A 128 -3.66 0.66 -4.78
CA LYS A 128 -4.07 0.20 -6.11
C LYS A 128 -3.20 -0.98 -6.54
N VAL A 129 -3.79 -2.17 -6.60
CA VAL A 129 -3.12 -3.43 -6.95
C VAL A 129 -3.39 -3.74 -8.42
N LYS A 130 -2.33 -3.81 -9.23
CA LYS A 130 -2.45 -4.05 -10.68
C LYS A 130 -2.20 -5.51 -11.08
N ASN A 131 -1.38 -6.23 -10.32
CA ASN A 131 -1.01 -7.61 -10.60
C ASN A 131 -1.35 -8.53 -9.42
N ALA A 132 -1.72 -9.77 -9.73
CA ALA A 132 -2.02 -10.78 -8.71
C ALA A 132 -0.82 -11.09 -7.80
N SER A 133 0.41 -10.98 -8.32
CA SER A 133 1.64 -11.20 -7.54
C SER A 133 1.85 -10.23 -6.39
N ASP A 134 1.18 -9.07 -6.47
CA ASP A 134 1.35 -7.97 -5.54
C ASP A 134 0.44 -8.12 -4.32
N PHE A 135 -0.36 -9.18 -4.24
CA PHE A 135 -1.18 -9.49 -3.07
C PHE A 135 -0.96 -10.93 -2.61
N LYS A 136 -0.76 -11.12 -1.30
CA LYS A 136 -0.55 -12.43 -0.70
C LYS A 136 -1.21 -12.52 0.67
N LEU A 137 -1.90 -13.62 0.92
CA LEU A 137 -2.34 -14.04 2.25
C LEU A 137 -1.27 -14.94 2.88
N MET A 138 -1.05 -14.81 4.19
CA MET A 138 0.05 -15.48 4.91
C MET A 138 -0.46 -16.14 6.20
N HIS A 139 0.00 -17.37 6.46
CA HIS A 139 -0.32 -18.19 7.65
C HIS A 139 0.66 -18.00 8.81
#